data_AF-A0A7J5YC36-F1
#
_entry.id   AF-A0A7J5YC36-F1
#
_cell.length_a   1.000
_cell.length_b   1.000
_cell.length_c   1.000
_cell.angle_alpha   90.00
_cell.angle_beta   90.00
_cell.angle_gamma   90.00
#
_symmetry.space_group_name_H-M   'P 1'
#
loop_
_entity.id
_entity.type
_entity.pdbx_description
1 polymer ?
#
loop_
_entity_poly.entity_id
_entity_poly.type
_entity_poly.pdbx_seq_one_letter_code
_entity_poly.pdbx_strand_id
1 'polypeptide(L)'
;MFKPASIYCQNLCLLAKLFLDHKTLYYDVEPFLFYAMTESDSTGCHLVGYFSKEKNSFLNYNVSCILTMPQYMRQGYGKMLIDFSYLLSKVEEKVGSPERPLSDLGLISYRSYWKEDLIDDWKARETKRGNSKTIEPKALKVSGFSSHRHSSEI
;
A
#
# COMPACT_ATOMS: atom_id res chain seq x y z
N MET A 1 -0.86 -19.96 25.38
CA MET A 1 -1.67 -20.47 24.24
C MET A 1 -0.93 -20.12 22.96
N PHE A 2 -0.29 -21.10 22.30
CA PHE A 2 0.42 -20.88 21.03
C PHE A 2 -0.61 -20.58 19.93
N LYS A 3 -0.57 -19.38 19.33
CA LYS A 3 -1.34 -19.08 18.10
C LYS A 3 -0.45 -19.49 16.91
N PRO A 4 -0.76 -20.56 16.15
CA PRO A 4 0.10 -21.09 15.09
C PRO A 4 0.46 -20.06 14.00
N ALA A 5 -0.43 -19.11 13.69
CA ALA A 5 -0.15 -18.01 12.76
C ALA A 5 0.95 -17.05 13.26
N SER A 6 1.23 -17.01 14.57
CA SER A 6 2.24 -16.12 15.17
C SER A 6 3.65 -16.45 14.69
N ILE A 7 3.99 -17.73 14.54
CA ILE A 7 5.34 -18.16 14.11
C ILE A 7 5.57 -17.77 12.64
N TYR A 8 4.58 -17.97 11.78
CA TYR A 8 4.67 -17.57 10.37
C TYR A 8 4.93 -16.07 10.23
N CYS A 9 4.15 -15.23 10.92
CA CYS A 9 4.32 -13.79 10.87
C CYS A 9 5.67 -13.33 11.44
N GLN A 10 6.18 -13.99 12.48
CA GLN A 10 7.51 -13.71 13.04
C GLN A 10 8.61 -14.05 12.03
N ASN A 11 8.55 -15.24 11.41
CA ASN A 11 9.50 -15.65 10.37
C ASN A 11 9.47 -14.69 9.17
N LEU A 12 8.28 -14.28 8.74
CA LEU A 12 8.11 -13.29 7.68
C LEU A 12 8.71 -11.92 8.09
N CYS A 13 8.53 -11.50 9.33
CA CYS A 13 9.13 -10.27 9.83
C CYS A 13 10.67 -10.33 9.88
N LEU A 14 11.24 -11.46 10.31
CA LEU A 14 12.67 -11.70 10.32
C LEU A 14 13.25 -11.69 8.90
N LEU A 15 12.58 -12.36 7.96
CA LEU A 15 12.95 -12.32 6.54
C LEU A 15 12.92 -10.88 6.00
N ALA A 16 11.86 -10.12 6.31
CA ALA A 16 11.72 -8.74 5.86
C ALA A 16 12.78 -7.81 6.45
N LYS A 17 13.23 -8.05 7.69
CA LYS A 17 14.26 -7.25 8.36
C LYS A 17 15.61 -7.29 7.61
N LEU A 18 15.87 -8.32 6.81
CA LEU A 18 17.05 -8.42 5.95
C LEU A 18 17.05 -7.39 4.81
N PHE A 19 15.87 -6.87 4.44
CA PHE A 19 15.69 -5.94 3.33
C PHE A 19 15.11 -4.58 3.75
N LEU A 20 14.71 -4.43 5.02
CA LEU A 20 14.13 -3.22 5.59
C LEU A 20 14.95 -2.75 6.79
N ASP A 21 15.64 -1.63 6.64
CA ASP A 21 16.53 -1.07 7.67
C ASP A 21 15.76 -0.61 8.91
N HIS A 22 14.59 0.00 8.70
CA HIS A 22 13.79 0.63 9.76
C HIS A 22 12.73 -0.28 10.39
N LYS A 23 12.74 -1.60 10.13
CA LYS A 23 11.78 -2.52 10.75
C LYS A 23 12.17 -2.81 12.20
N THR A 24 11.33 -2.38 13.14
CA THR A 24 11.59 -2.46 14.59
C THR A 24 10.85 -3.60 15.30
N LEU A 25 9.65 -3.95 14.83
CA LEU A 25 8.80 -5.00 15.42
C LEU A 25 8.86 -6.29 14.60
N TYR A 26 9.36 -7.36 15.22
CA TYR A 26 9.49 -8.68 14.59
C TYR A 26 9.02 -9.86 15.46
N TYR A 27 8.95 -9.69 16.79
CA TYR A 27 8.36 -10.70 17.69
C TYR A 27 6.91 -10.38 18.09
N ASP A 28 6.62 -9.11 18.33
CA ASP A 28 5.28 -8.61 18.70
C ASP A 28 4.40 -8.40 17.46
N VAL A 29 3.98 -9.51 16.85
CA VAL A 29 3.19 -9.51 15.60
C VAL A 29 1.68 -9.46 15.83
N GLU A 30 1.21 -9.64 17.07
CA GLU A 30 -0.22 -9.71 17.40
C GLU A 30 -1.04 -8.45 17.01
N PRO A 31 -0.52 -7.22 17.11
CA PRO A 31 -1.26 -6.02 16.70
C PRO A 31 -1.49 -5.90 15.19
N PHE A 32 -0.82 -6.72 14.37
CA PHE A 32 -0.79 -6.55 12.92
C PHE A 32 -1.64 -7.59 12.18
N LEU A 33 -2.15 -7.17 11.03
CA LEU A 33 -2.62 -8.00 9.94
C LEU A 33 -1.51 -8.08 8.88
N PHE A 34 -1.40 -9.22 8.21
CA PHE A 34 -0.43 -9.45 7.15
C PHE A 34 -1.16 -9.87 5.87
N TYR A 35 -0.94 -9.11 4.79
CA TYR A 35 -1.52 -9.37 3.48
C TYR A 35 -0.39 -9.87 2.58
N ALA A 36 -0.32 -11.20 2.40
CA ALA A 36 0.69 -11.85 1.59
C ALA A 36 0.18 -12.08 0.17
N MET A 37 0.96 -11.62 -0.82
CA MET A 37 0.73 -11.86 -2.24
C MET A 37 1.57 -13.04 -2.69
N THR A 38 0.96 -13.94 -3.43
CA THR A 38 1.63 -15.10 -4.02
C THR A 38 1.42 -15.16 -5.53
N GLU A 39 2.40 -15.69 -6.23
CA GLU A 39 2.24 -16.15 -7.61
C GLU A 39 2.04 -17.67 -7.59
N SER A 40 1.09 -18.18 -8.37
CA SER A 40 0.79 -19.61 -8.43
C SER A 40 1.27 -20.20 -9.74
N ASP A 41 2.00 -21.31 -9.66
CA ASP A 41 2.44 -22.10 -10.82
C ASP A 41 2.17 -23.60 -10.61
N SER A 42 2.72 -24.46 -11.49
CA SER A 42 2.58 -25.92 -11.39
C SER A 42 3.18 -26.55 -10.13
N THR A 43 4.06 -25.84 -9.43
CA THR A 43 4.78 -26.32 -8.24
C THR A 43 4.19 -25.80 -6.93
N GLY A 44 3.36 -24.76 -6.97
CA GLY A 44 2.63 -24.26 -5.80
C GLY A 44 2.43 -22.75 -5.81
N CYS A 45 2.33 -22.17 -4.61
CA CYS A 45 2.17 -20.73 -4.38
C CYS A 45 3.47 -20.15 -3.81
N HIS A 46 4.09 -19.24 -4.56
CA HIS A 46 5.37 -18.62 -4.22
C HIS A 46 5.14 -17.23 -3.65
N LEU A 47 5.72 -16.95 -2.49
CA LEU A 47 5.62 -15.63 -1.85
C LEU A 47 6.30 -14.56 -2.73
N VAL A 48 5.51 -13.62 -3.23
CA VAL A 48 5.98 -12.50 -4.05
C VAL A 48 6.33 -11.30 -3.17
N GLY A 49 5.50 -11.04 -2.17
CA GLY A 49 5.65 -9.89 -1.28
C GLY A 49 4.50 -9.81 -0.30
N TYR A 50 4.56 -8.83 0.59
CA TYR A 50 3.50 -8.60 1.56
C TYR A 50 3.46 -7.14 1.99
N PHE A 51 2.36 -6.75 2.63
CA PHE A 51 2.37 -5.62 3.56
C PHE A 51 1.72 -5.99 4.88
N SER A 52 2.13 -5.32 5.95
CA SER A 52 1.49 -5.40 7.26
C SER A 52 0.67 -4.14 7.52
N LYS A 53 -0.41 -4.27 8.30
CA LYS A 53 -1.31 -3.18 8.69
C LYS A 53 -1.69 -3.36 10.16
N GLU A 54 -1.56 -2.32 10.97
CA GLU A 54 -2.09 -2.35 12.33
C GLU A 54 -3.60 -2.59 12.32
N LYS A 55 -4.09 -3.46 13.21
CA LYS A 55 -5.54 -3.68 13.38
C LYS A 55 -6.26 -2.40 13.80
N ASN A 56 -5.61 -1.60 14.64
CA ASN A 56 -6.11 -0.33 15.15
C ASN A 56 -5.01 0.74 15.04
N SER A 57 -4.95 1.44 13.91
CA SER A 57 -4.01 2.54 13.73
C SER A 57 -4.63 3.88 14.14
N PHE A 58 -4.09 4.52 15.18
CA PHE A 58 -4.55 5.86 15.62
C PHE A 58 -4.29 6.96 14.59
N LEU A 59 -3.26 6.77 13.75
CA LEU A 59 -2.85 7.73 12.72
C LEU A 59 -3.45 7.39 11.34
N ASN A 60 -4.35 6.41 11.28
CA ASN A 60 -4.95 5.90 10.04
C ASN A 60 -3.92 5.44 9.00
N TYR A 61 -2.84 4.79 9.47
CA TYR A 61 -1.94 4.12 8.54
C TYR A 61 -2.60 2.87 7.97
N ASN A 62 -2.64 2.77 6.64
CA ASN A 62 -3.15 1.58 5.96
C ASN A 62 -2.05 0.56 5.65
N VAL A 63 -0.79 0.97 5.79
CA VAL A 63 0.41 0.15 5.62
C VAL A 63 1.43 0.53 6.70
N SER A 64 1.94 -0.45 7.44
CA SER A 64 3.03 -0.31 8.40
C SER A 64 4.38 -0.72 7.81
N CYS A 65 4.42 -1.84 7.09
CA CYS A 65 5.58 -2.28 6.32
C CYS A 65 5.10 -2.84 4.98
N ILE A 66 5.86 -2.62 3.92
CA ILE A 66 5.61 -3.20 2.60
C ILE A 66 6.91 -3.70 2.02
N LEU A 67 6.89 -4.90 1.44
CA LEU A 67 8.05 -5.53 0.83
C LEU A 67 7.61 -6.33 -0.39
N THR A 68 8.32 -6.14 -1.50
CA THR A 68 8.38 -7.11 -2.60
C THR A 68 9.69 -7.87 -2.46
N MET A 69 9.65 -9.20 -2.55
CA MET A 69 10.85 -10.01 -2.44
C MET A 69 11.85 -9.65 -3.56
N PRO A 70 13.17 -9.68 -3.30
CA PRO A 70 14.17 -9.19 -4.25
C PRO A 70 14.04 -9.75 -5.67
N GLN A 71 13.75 -11.04 -5.81
CA GLN A 71 13.60 -11.73 -7.09
C GLN A 71 12.35 -11.30 -7.90
N TYR A 72 11.39 -10.63 -7.27
CA TYR A 72 10.16 -10.13 -7.91
C TYR A 72 10.13 -8.59 -8.01
N MET A 73 11.20 -7.90 -7.62
CA MET A 73 11.26 -6.44 -7.72
C MET A 73 11.20 -5.95 -9.17
N ARG A 74 10.65 -4.74 -9.37
CA ARG A 74 10.55 -4.05 -10.66
C ARG A 74 9.69 -4.76 -11.72
N GLN A 75 8.85 -5.71 -11.31
CA GLN A 75 7.91 -6.42 -12.18
C GLN A 75 6.44 -5.95 -12.02
N GLY A 76 6.22 -4.88 -11.25
CA GLY A 76 4.88 -4.31 -11.02
C GLY A 76 4.18 -4.78 -9.74
N TYR A 77 4.65 -5.85 -9.09
CA TYR A 77 4.03 -6.37 -7.86
C TYR A 77 4.00 -5.37 -6.70
N GLY A 78 5.04 -4.53 -6.56
CA GLY A 78 5.04 -3.47 -5.55
C GLY A 78 3.89 -2.48 -5.74
N LYS A 79 3.57 -2.13 -7.00
CA LYS A 79 2.42 -1.29 -7.34
C LYS A 79 1.11 -2.02 -7.00
N MET A 80 1.00 -3.31 -7.31
CA MET A 80 -0.19 -4.11 -6.97
C MET A 80 -0.42 -4.21 -5.46
N LEU A 81 0.64 -4.35 -4.65
CA LEU A 81 0.54 -4.36 -3.19
C LEU A 81 0.05 -2.99 -2.65
N ILE A 82 0.58 -1.89 -3.20
CA ILE A 82 0.12 -0.53 -2.85
C ILE A 82 -1.36 -0.38 -3.21
N ASP A 83 -1.74 -0.77 -4.43
CA ASP A 83 -3.12 -0.68 -4.91
C ASP A 83 -4.09 -1.48 -4.05
N PHE A 84 -3.72 -2.71 -3.69
CA PHE A 84 -4.52 -3.53 -2.79
C PHE A 84 -4.66 -2.90 -1.40
N SER A 85 -3.62 -2.24 -0.87
CA SER A 85 -3.71 -1.54 0.42
C SER A 85 -4.73 -0.38 0.40
N TYR A 86 -4.83 0.35 -0.71
CA TYR A 86 -5.82 1.40 -0.91
C TYR A 86 -7.22 0.83 -1.18
N LEU A 87 -7.31 -0.29 -1.88
CA LEU A 87 -8.58 -1.00 -2.08
C LEU A 87 -9.21 -1.39 -0.73
N LEU A 88 -8.40 -1.90 0.21
CA LEU A 88 -8.86 -2.17 1.57
C LEU A 88 -9.37 -0.91 2.27
N SER A 89 -8.63 0.20 2.20
CA SER A 89 -9.07 1.48 2.77
C SER A 89 -10.40 1.95 2.19
N LYS A 90 -10.60 1.78 0.87
CA LYS A 90 -11.86 2.11 0.20
C LYS A 90 -13.03 1.26 0.70
N VAL A 91 -12.83 -0.05 0.88
CA VAL A 91 -13.84 -0.97 1.42
C VAL A 91 -14.15 -0.67 2.89
N GLU A 92 -13.16 -0.24 3.67
CA GLU A 92 -13.33 0.19 5.06
C GLU A 92 -13.90 1.61 5.20
N GLU A 93 -14.18 2.30 4.08
CA GLU A 93 -14.62 3.71 4.04
C GLU A 93 -13.67 4.66 4.79
N LYS A 94 -12.36 4.36 4.77
CA LYS A 94 -11.31 5.14 5.43
C LYS A 94 -10.33 5.73 4.42
N VAL A 95 -9.73 6.85 4.79
CA VAL A 95 -8.55 7.38 4.12
C VAL A 95 -7.31 6.79 4.79
N GLY A 96 -6.37 6.29 3.98
CA GLY A 96 -5.13 5.69 4.47
C GLY A 96 -3.88 6.35 3.89
N SER A 97 -2.77 6.22 4.60
CA SER A 97 -1.42 6.51 4.09
C SER A 97 -0.42 5.49 4.64
N PRO A 98 0.73 5.28 3.99
CA PRO A 98 1.79 4.48 4.59
C PRO A 98 2.37 5.15 5.85
N GLU A 99 2.84 4.33 6.78
CA GLU A 99 3.64 4.72 7.93
C GLU A 99 4.95 5.38 7.48
N ARG A 100 5.48 6.30 8.32
CA ARG A 100 6.73 7.02 8.07
C ARG A 100 7.78 6.65 9.14
N PRO A 101 9.08 6.64 8.78
CA PRO A 101 9.64 6.93 7.47
C PRO A 101 9.48 5.75 6.48
N LEU A 102 9.24 6.07 5.20
CA LEU A 102 9.36 5.11 4.11
C LEU A 102 10.83 4.88 3.76
N SER A 103 11.16 3.70 3.24
CA SER A 103 12.44 3.48 2.55
C SER A 103 12.49 4.29 1.24
N ASP A 104 13.69 4.57 0.74
CA ASP A 104 13.86 5.30 -0.53
C ASP A 104 13.10 4.64 -1.70
N LEU A 105 13.20 3.32 -1.80
CA LEU A 105 12.45 2.53 -2.81
C LEU A 105 10.94 2.59 -2.58
N GLY A 106 10.50 2.57 -1.32
CA GLY A 106 9.10 2.73 -0.95
C GLY A 106 8.58 4.10 -1.39
N LEU A 107 9.30 5.17 -1.09
CA LEU A 107 8.94 6.54 -1.46
C LEU A 107 8.84 6.72 -2.98
N ILE A 108 9.79 6.19 -3.75
CA ILE A 108 9.74 6.22 -5.21
C ILE A 108 8.51 5.48 -5.73
N SER A 109 8.20 4.32 -5.17
CA SER A 109 7.06 3.49 -5.59
C SER A 109 5.72 4.18 -5.30
N TYR A 110 5.55 4.75 -4.10
CA TYR A 110 4.34 5.49 -3.74
C TYR A 110 4.16 6.76 -4.58
N ARG A 111 5.24 7.51 -4.84
CA ARG A 111 5.19 8.68 -5.72
C ARG A 111 4.76 8.32 -7.14
N SER A 112 5.30 7.23 -7.70
CA SER A 112 4.89 6.72 -9.01
C SER A 112 3.41 6.33 -9.01
N TYR A 113 2.96 5.60 -7.99
CA TYR A 113 1.57 5.16 -7.86
C TYR A 113 0.61 6.36 -7.80
N TRP A 114 0.87 7.34 -6.93
CA TRP A 114 0.02 8.52 -6.81
C TRP A 114 0.00 9.35 -8.09
N LYS A 115 1.16 9.52 -8.75
CA LYS A 115 1.23 10.22 -10.04
C LYS A 115 0.31 9.57 -11.08
N GLU A 116 0.32 8.25 -11.18
CA GLU A 116 -0.52 7.52 -12.13
C GLU A 116 -2.01 7.62 -11.80
N ASP A 117 -2.38 7.48 -10.52
CA ASP A 117 -3.79 7.61 -10.06
C ASP A 117 -4.39 8.98 -10.43
N LEU A 118 -3.63 10.05 -10.25
CA LEU A 118 -4.08 11.41 -10.59
C LEU A 118 -4.24 11.62 -12.08
N ILE A 119 -3.32 11.07 -12.88
CA ILE A 119 -3.40 11.14 -14.33
C ILE A 119 -4.66 10.41 -14.80
N ASP A 120 -4.97 9.26 -14.22
CA ASP A 120 -6.14 8.48 -14.58
C ASP A 120 -7.45 9.14 -14.12
N ASP A 121 -7.49 9.73 -12.92
CA ASP A 121 -8.62 10.57 -12.47
C ASP A 121 -8.84 11.78 -13.39
N TRP A 122 -7.76 12.48 -13.77
CA TRP A 122 -7.84 13.61 -14.70
C TRP A 122 -8.39 13.18 -16.06
N LYS A 123 -7.87 12.10 -16.65
CA LYS A 123 -8.38 11.55 -17.92
C LYS A 123 -9.85 11.15 -17.84
N ALA A 124 -10.25 10.51 -16.74
CA ALA A 124 -11.64 10.11 -16.52
C ALA A 124 -12.58 11.32 -16.45
N ARG A 125 -12.14 12.43 -15.85
CA ARG A 125 -12.89 13.68 -15.79
C ARG A 125 -12.97 14.40 -17.14
N GLU A 126 -11.88 14.45 -17.89
CA GLU A 126 -11.88 15.03 -19.24
C GLU A 126 -12.82 14.26 -20.18
N THR A 127 -12.83 12.93 -20.08
CA THR A 127 -13.77 12.08 -20.84
C THR A 127 -15.23 12.39 -20.49
N LYS A 128 -15.52 12.68 -19.22
CA LYS A 128 -16.87 13.04 -18.75
C LYS A 128 -17.29 14.47 -19.09
N ARG A 129 -16.35 15.41 -19.18
CA ARG A 129 -16.65 16.82 -19.54
C ARG A 129 -17.14 16.98 -20.98
N GLY A 130 -16.73 16.08 -21.88
CA GLY A 130 -16.87 16.34 -23.31
C GLY A 130 -16.29 17.72 -23.69
N ASN A 131 -16.60 18.23 -24.89
CA ASN A 131 -16.05 19.50 -25.38
C ASN A 131 -16.53 20.77 -24.63
N SER A 132 -17.25 20.66 -23.51
CA SER A 132 -17.82 21.81 -22.79
C SER A 132 -16.90 22.27 -21.65
N LYS A 133 -16.25 23.42 -21.87
CA LYS A 133 -15.32 24.06 -20.93
C LYS A 133 -16.06 24.89 -19.88
N THR A 134 -16.59 24.27 -18.84
CA THR A 134 -16.90 24.97 -17.58
C THR A 134 -16.19 24.30 -16.40
N ILE A 135 -15.61 25.12 -15.53
CA ILE A 135 -14.85 24.70 -14.35
C ILE A 135 -15.80 24.76 -13.15
N GLU A 136 -16.23 23.59 -12.67
CA GLU A 136 -17.00 23.45 -11.43
C GLU A 136 -16.04 23.34 -10.22
N PRO A 137 -16.09 24.28 -9.25
CA PRO A 137 -15.11 24.35 -8.15
C PRO A 137 -15.27 23.28 -7.04
N LYS A 138 -16.07 22.21 -7.23
CA LYS A 138 -16.40 21.23 -6.17
C LYS A 138 -15.95 19.78 -6.39
N ALA A 139 -15.14 19.47 -7.41
CA ALA A 139 -14.79 18.10 -7.77
C ALA A 139 -13.65 17.45 -6.92
N LEU A 140 -13.58 17.65 -5.60
CA LEU A 140 -12.45 17.19 -4.76
C LEU A 140 -12.75 15.99 -3.83
N LYS A 141 -13.76 15.16 -4.14
CA LYS A 141 -14.13 14.00 -3.31
C LYS A 141 -14.39 12.72 -4.10
N VAL A 142 -13.41 12.17 -4.82
CA VAL A 142 -13.45 10.74 -5.18
C VAL A 142 -12.02 10.23 -5.39
N SER A 143 -11.55 9.37 -4.48
CA SER A 143 -10.47 8.37 -4.70
C SER A 143 -10.04 7.65 -3.41
N GLY A 144 -10.62 7.96 -2.24
CA GLY A 144 -10.11 7.43 -0.96
C GLY A 144 -8.84 8.16 -0.49
N PHE A 145 -8.40 9.17 -1.23
CA PHE A 145 -7.37 10.12 -0.87
C PHE A 145 -7.97 11.33 -0.14
N SER A 146 -7.23 11.90 0.80
CA SER A 146 -7.53 13.23 1.34
C SER A 146 -6.97 14.29 0.38
N SER A 147 -7.85 15.14 -0.16
CA SER A 147 -7.51 16.27 -1.03
C SER A 147 -6.56 17.30 -0.40
N HIS A 148 -6.35 17.26 0.93
CA HIS A 148 -5.45 18.17 1.64
C HIS A 148 -3.99 17.69 1.72
N ARG A 149 -3.69 16.46 1.32
CA ARG A 149 -2.32 15.92 1.42
C ARG A 149 -1.46 16.14 0.18
N HIS A 150 -2.06 16.56 -0.91
CA HIS A 150 -1.36 16.59 -2.19
C HIS A 150 -0.26 17.66 -2.26
N SER A 151 -0.41 18.76 -1.51
CA SER A 151 0.55 19.88 -1.51
C SER A 151 1.79 19.65 -0.65
N SER A 152 1.82 18.61 0.21
CA SER A 152 2.95 18.35 1.12
C SER A 152 3.69 17.04 0.83
N GLU A 153 3.28 16.29 -0.18
CA GLU A 153 3.78 14.94 -0.48
C GLU A 153 4.39 14.78 -1.90
N ILE A 154 4.28 15.82 -2.76
CA ILE A 154 5.04 15.93 -4.02
C ILE A 154 6.38 16.59 -3.75
#